data_AF-A0A3A8HVS1-F1
#
_entry.id   AF-A0A3A8HVS1-F1
#
_cell.length_a   1.000
_cell.length_b   1.000
_cell.length_c   1.000
_cell.angle_alpha   90.00
_cell.angle_beta   90.00
_cell.angle_gamma   90.00
#
_symmetry.space_group_name_H-M   'P 1'
#
loop_
_entity.id
_entity.type
_entity.pdbx_description
1 polymer ?
#
loop_
_entity_poly.entity_id
_entity_poly.type
_entity_poly.pdbx_seq_one_letter_code
_entity_poly.pdbx_strand_id
1 'polypeptide(L)'
;MGDKLGLTLVRKGLLTQAQLDQGMSAQLVHGGRLGSRLVELGFLDIETVGMVLGELTRLPVAMEADFDAVTDATLKLLNADQAEKHQAFPLAVEGRRLKVAMANPLDLQTTDALGFITGMRIVPYVVPELRLFHYLSLRYDIDRPTRPLKPAIPLPARRSVSMAAVAPVSMAAPVVVPPPAMPPPPAPVRAEPEVAGMFGGLAPGQFLSDDSEEQEADADLADAAIVGEELPDIVMGEPVRAPPVIEMARPAGSPPAAPPRLTAQPPGMV
;
A
#
# COMPACT_ATOMS: atom_id res chain seq x y z
N MET A 1 0.82 6.83 -2.75
CA MET A 1 -0.08 5.65 -2.61
C MET A 1 -1.42 6.01 -1.98
N GLY A 2 -1.45 6.93 -0.99
CA GLY A 2 -2.68 7.31 -0.27
C GLY A 2 -3.84 7.71 -1.19
N ASP A 3 -3.58 8.55 -2.19
CA ASP A 3 -4.64 9.08 -3.07
C ASP A 3 -5.33 7.98 -3.89
N LYS A 4 -4.54 7.05 -4.44
CA LYS A 4 -5.07 5.92 -5.22
C LYS A 4 -5.90 4.97 -4.35
N LEU A 5 -5.49 4.74 -3.10
CA LEU A 5 -6.23 3.93 -2.15
C LEU A 5 -7.56 4.59 -1.78
N GLY A 6 -7.53 5.89 -1.45
CA GLY A 6 -8.73 6.66 -1.13
C GLY A 6 -9.78 6.64 -2.25
N LEU A 7 -9.35 6.96 -3.48
CA LEU A 7 -10.24 6.94 -4.64
C LEU A 7 -10.85 5.56 -4.90
N THR A 8 -10.08 4.49 -4.70
CA THR A 8 -10.55 3.12 -4.91
C THR A 8 -11.60 2.73 -3.86
N LEU A 9 -11.42 3.14 -2.61
CA LEU A 9 -12.40 2.89 -1.54
C LEU A 9 -13.71 3.63 -1.78
N VAL A 10 -13.66 4.87 -2.28
CA VAL A 10 -14.86 5.64 -2.65
C VAL A 10 -15.57 5.02 -3.85
N ARG A 11 -14.82 4.61 -4.89
CA ARG A 11 -15.38 3.92 -6.07
C ARG A 11 -16.09 2.62 -5.72
N LYS A 12 -15.60 1.91 -4.70
CA LYS A 12 -16.22 0.68 -4.18
C LYS A 12 -17.40 0.93 -3.24
N GLY A 13 -17.73 2.17 -2.92
CA GLY A 13 -18.78 2.52 -1.97
C GLY A 13 -18.45 2.17 -0.51
N LEU A 14 -17.19 1.86 -0.20
CA LEU A 14 -16.74 1.54 1.17
C LEU A 14 -16.49 2.79 2.01
N LEU A 15 -16.27 3.93 1.35
CA LEU A 15 -16.07 5.25 1.96
C LEU A 15 -16.87 6.30 1.21
N THR A 16 -17.39 7.28 1.96
CA THR A 16 -17.91 8.52 1.39
C THR A 16 -16.78 9.53 1.16
N GLN A 17 -16.98 10.49 0.25
CA GLN A 17 -16.00 11.54 -0.01
C GLN A 17 -15.67 12.34 1.27
N ALA A 18 -16.70 12.66 2.08
CA ALA A 18 -16.51 13.38 3.33
C ALA A 18 -15.61 12.61 4.34
N GLN A 19 -15.76 11.29 4.43
CA GLN A 19 -14.92 10.46 5.30
C GLN A 19 -13.48 10.36 4.77
N LEU A 20 -13.31 10.33 3.45
CA LEU A 20 -11.98 10.38 2.82
C LEU A 20 -11.27 11.69 3.14
N ASP A 21 -11.96 12.82 3.01
CA ASP A 21 -11.40 14.15 3.30
C ASP A 21 -11.03 14.29 4.78
N GLN A 22 -11.83 13.72 5.69
CA GLN A 22 -11.50 13.63 7.12
C GLN A 22 -10.25 12.77 7.36
N GLY A 23 -10.15 11.62 6.70
CA GLY A 23 -8.98 10.73 6.77
C GLY A 23 -7.69 11.40 6.28
N MET A 24 -7.76 12.12 5.16
CA MET A 24 -6.63 12.90 4.62
C MET A 24 -6.25 14.04 5.56
N SER A 25 -7.23 14.75 6.12
CA SER A 25 -6.98 15.81 7.12
C SER A 25 -6.28 15.26 8.35
N ALA A 26 -6.71 14.12 8.87
CA ALA A 26 -6.06 13.43 9.99
C ALA A 26 -4.64 12.96 9.62
N GLN A 27 -4.42 12.50 8.39
CA GLN A 27 -3.09 12.14 7.89
C GLN A 27 -2.15 13.35 7.83
N LEU A 28 -2.64 14.53 7.44
CA LEU A 28 -1.84 15.76 7.43
C LEU A 28 -1.44 16.21 8.84
N VAL A 29 -2.36 16.10 9.80
CA VAL A 29 -2.10 16.54 11.19
C VAL A 29 -1.22 15.55 11.96
N HIS A 30 -1.47 14.25 11.80
CA HIS A 30 -0.83 13.21 12.62
C HIS A 30 0.26 12.42 11.89
N GLY A 31 0.39 12.59 10.57
CA GLY A 31 1.30 11.83 9.71
C GLY A 31 0.83 10.39 9.44
N GLY A 32 1.72 9.55 8.92
CA GLY A 32 1.45 8.12 8.65
C GLY A 32 0.70 7.86 7.34
N ARG A 33 0.22 6.63 7.14
CA ARG A 33 -0.53 6.27 5.92
C ARG A 33 -2.03 6.49 6.10
N LEU A 34 -2.68 6.90 5.01
CA LEU A 34 -4.12 7.11 4.93
C LEU A 34 -4.93 5.91 5.45
N GLY A 35 -4.58 4.69 5.02
CA GLY A 35 -5.28 3.47 5.45
C GLY A 35 -5.30 3.30 6.97
N SER A 36 -4.19 3.61 7.64
CA SER A 36 -4.10 3.54 9.10
C SER A 36 -5.02 4.55 9.78
N ARG A 37 -5.11 5.77 9.24
CA ARG A 37 -5.98 6.83 9.78
C ARG A 37 -7.45 6.51 9.59
N LEU A 38 -7.83 5.93 8.47
CA LEU A 38 -9.21 5.52 8.21
C LEU A 38 -9.69 4.44 9.20
N VAL A 39 -8.79 3.54 9.61
CA VAL A 39 -9.08 2.52 10.63
C VAL A 39 -9.16 3.15 12.03
N GLU A 40 -8.23 4.02 12.38
CA GLU A 40 -8.23 4.73 13.67
C GLU A 40 -9.46 5.62 13.88
N LEU A 41 -9.97 6.23 12.80
CA LEU A 41 -11.22 7.00 12.81
C LEU A 41 -12.48 6.13 12.87
N GLY A 42 -12.33 4.80 12.74
CA GLY A 42 -13.44 3.84 12.77
C GLY A 42 -14.28 3.80 11.50
N PHE A 43 -13.78 4.34 10.38
CA PHE A 43 -14.52 4.33 9.11
C PHE A 43 -14.36 3.02 8.34
N LEU A 44 -13.25 2.31 8.54
CA LEU A 44 -12.94 1.05 7.88
C LEU A 44 -12.32 0.05 8.84
N ASP A 45 -12.60 -1.23 8.59
CA ASP A 45 -11.89 -2.32 9.24
C ASP A 45 -10.51 -2.54 8.63
N ILE A 46 -9.57 -3.03 9.45
CA ILE A 46 -8.19 -3.28 9.01
C ILE A 46 -8.11 -4.32 7.88
N GLU A 47 -8.98 -5.33 7.92
CA GLU A 47 -9.08 -6.37 6.87
C GLU A 47 -9.51 -5.78 5.54
N THR A 48 -10.50 -4.88 5.55
CA THR A 48 -11.00 -4.21 4.35
C THR A 48 -9.90 -3.38 3.70
N VAL A 49 -9.09 -2.68 4.49
CA VAL A 49 -7.91 -1.96 3.99
C VAL A 49 -6.90 -2.93 3.38
N GLY A 50 -6.62 -4.06 4.03
CA GLY A 50 -5.73 -5.10 3.52
C GLY A 50 -6.17 -5.65 2.17
N MET A 51 -7.45 -6.02 2.04
CA MET A 51 -8.02 -6.54 0.79
C MET A 51 -7.87 -5.55 -0.38
N VAL A 52 -8.23 -4.29 -0.16
CA VAL A 52 -8.13 -3.24 -1.20
C VAL A 52 -6.67 -2.96 -1.56
N LEU A 53 -5.75 -3.00 -0.60
CA LEU A 53 -4.32 -2.91 -0.87
C LEU A 53 -3.80 -4.08 -1.73
N GLY A 54 -4.27 -5.30 -1.46
CA GLY A 54 -3.95 -6.49 -2.25
C GLY A 54 -4.38 -6.33 -3.71
N GLU A 55 -5.60 -5.87 -3.93
CA GLU A 55 -6.11 -5.62 -5.29
C GLU A 55 -5.32 -4.52 -6.03
N LEU A 56 -4.99 -3.43 -5.32
CA LEU A 56 -4.23 -2.32 -5.91
C LEU A 56 -2.81 -2.70 -6.28
N THR A 57 -2.18 -3.56 -5.48
CA THR A 57 -0.79 -3.99 -5.69
C THR A 57 -0.68 -5.28 -6.49
N ARG A 58 -1.78 -6.02 -6.66
CA ARG A 58 -1.83 -7.38 -7.24
C ARG A 58 -0.92 -8.37 -6.50
N LEU A 59 -0.78 -8.17 -5.19
CA LEU A 59 0.04 -9.00 -4.30
C LEU A 59 -0.82 -9.67 -3.24
N PRO A 60 -0.37 -10.82 -2.70
CA PRO A 60 -1.07 -11.48 -1.62
C PRO A 60 -1.06 -10.61 -0.35
N VAL A 61 -2.16 -10.64 0.40
CA VAL A 61 -2.33 -9.91 1.66
C VAL A 61 -1.92 -10.81 2.82
N ALA A 62 -1.08 -10.32 3.73
CA ALA A 62 -0.75 -11.04 4.95
C ALA A 62 -1.87 -10.92 5.98
N MET A 63 -2.37 -12.07 6.43
CA MET A 63 -3.40 -12.20 7.46
C MET A 63 -2.77 -12.47 8.83
N GLU A 64 -3.53 -12.31 9.91
CA GLU A 64 -3.06 -12.54 11.29
C GLU A 64 -2.48 -13.95 11.48
N ALA A 65 -3.12 -14.95 10.87
CA ALA A 65 -2.63 -16.33 10.89
C ALA A 65 -1.21 -16.49 10.31
N ASP A 66 -0.83 -15.66 9.33
CA ASP A 66 0.51 -15.70 8.75
C ASP A 66 1.58 -15.19 9.72
N PHE A 67 1.22 -14.26 10.62
CA PHE A 67 2.11 -13.74 11.66
C PHE A 67 2.23 -14.68 12.85
N ASP A 68 1.16 -15.40 13.18
CA ASP A 68 1.17 -16.37 14.29
C ASP A 68 1.93 -17.65 13.93
N ALA A 69 1.95 -18.03 12.65
CA ALA A 69 2.70 -19.18 12.14
C ALA A 69 4.22 -18.98 12.08
N VAL A 70 4.73 -17.80 12.45
CA VAL A 70 6.15 -17.44 12.34
C VAL A 70 6.98 -18.20 13.37
N THR A 71 8.09 -18.79 12.92
CA THR A 71 9.06 -19.46 13.79
C THR A 71 10.16 -18.51 14.26
N ASP A 72 10.73 -18.77 15.44
CA ASP A 72 11.85 -17.97 15.97
C ASP A 72 13.08 -17.97 15.06
N ALA A 73 13.28 -19.05 14.29
CA ALA A 73 14.34 -19.12 13.29
C ALA A 73 14.13 -18.07 12.18
N THR A 74 12.88 -17.85 11.75
CA THR A 74 12.53 -16.85 10.75
C THR A 74 12.69 -15.43 11.27
N LEU A 75 12.33 -15.17 12.53
CA LEU A 75 12.51 -13.85 13.16
C LEU A 75 13.99 -13.44 13.25
N LYS A 76 14.90 -14.39 13.50
CA LYS A 76 16.34 -14.13 13.57
C LYS A 76 16.99 -13.73 12.23
N LEU A 77 16.30 -13.92 11.11
CA LEU A 77 16.81 -13.55 9.79
C LEU A 77 16.77 -12.04 9.56
N LEU A 78 15.87 -11.33 10.25
CA LEU A 78 15.75 -9.89 10.16
C LEU A 78 15.89 -9.27 11.55
N ASN A 79 16.94 -8.47 11.74
CA ASN A 79 17.15 -7.75 12.99
C ASN A 79 16.10 -6.63 13.15
N ALA A 80 15.84 -6.23 14.40
CA ALA A 80 14.86 -5.19 14.74
C ALA A 80 15.11 -3.88 13.96
N ASP A 81 16.35 -3.41 13.91
CA ASP A 81 16.75 -2.19 13.16
C ASP A 81 16.38 -2.28 11.67
N GLN A 82 16.60 -3.45 11.06
CA GLN A 82 16.27 -3.65 9.65
C GLN A 82 14.76 -3.75 9.44
N ALA A 83 14.05 -4.42 10.36
CA ALA A 83 12.60 -4.55 10.33
C ALA A 83 11.90 -3.18 10.45
N GLU A 84 12.40 -2.31 11.33
CA GLU A 84 11.91 -0.93 11.49
C GLU A 84 12.21 -0.07 10.26
N LYS A 85 13.48 -0.04 9.83
CA LYS A 85 13.95 0.79 8.73
C LYS A 85 13.24 0.46 7.42
N HIS A 86 13.05 -0.83 7.15
CA HIS A 86 12.42 -1.32 5.93
C HIS A 86 10.91 -1.50 6.06
N GLN A 87 10.32 -1.24 7.24
CA GLN A 87 8.91 -1.48 7.53
C GLN A 87 8.47 -2.86 7.01
N ALA A 88 9.20 -3.89 7.44
CA ALA A 88 9.09 -5.24 6.92
C ALA A 88 9.16 -6.27 8.05
N PHE A 89 8.39 -7.36 7.91
CA PHE A 89 8.31 -8.43 8.90
C PHE A 89 8.41 -9.79 8.21
N PRO A 90 9.33 -10.68 8.63
CA PRO A 90 9.52 -11.98 7.99
C PRO A 90 8.41 -12.96 8.43
N LEU A 91 7.69 -13.55 7.47
CA LEU A 91 6.57 -14.45 7.74
C LEU A 91 7.01 -15.92 7.78
N ALA A 92 7.52 -16.42 6.67
CA ALA A 92 7.91 -17.82 6.53
C ALA A 92 9.01 -18.00 5.49
N VAL A 93 9.82 -19.04 5.67
CA VAL A 93 10.87 -19.45 4.74
C VAL A 93 10.41 -20.71 4.00
N GLU A 94 10.42 -20.65 2.67
CA GLU A 94 10.12 -21.77 1.78
C GLU A 94 11.33 -22.05 0.88
N GLY A 95 12.20 -22.95 1.33
CA GLY A 95 13.44 -23.28 0.62
C GLY A 95 14.38 -22.08 0.54
N ARG A 96 14.46 -21.44 -0.64
CA ARG A 96 15.28 -20.23 -0.89
C ARG A 96 14.44 -18.95 -1.05
N ARG A 97 13.16 -19.02 -0.70
CA ARG A 97 12.22 -17.90 -0.77
C ARG A 97 11.83 -17.48 0.65
N LEU A 98 11.88 -16.18 0.93
CA LEU A 98 11.41 -15.61 2.19
C LEU A 98 10.13 -14.81 1.92
N LYS A 99 9.03 -15.22 2.53
CA LYS A 99 7.80 -14.42 2.56
C LYS A 99 7.98 -13.28 3.55
N VAL A 100 7.75 -12.06 3.12
CA VAL A 100 7.92 -10.86 3.94
C VAL A 100 6.66 -10.00 3.84
N ALA A 101 6.05 -9.70 4.99
CA ALA A 101 4.99 -8.70 5.08
C ALA A 101 5.61 -7.30 5.04
N MET A 102 5.13 -6.46 4.13
CA MET A 102 5.67 -5.12 3.89
C MET A 102 4.56 -4.08 3.86
N ALA A 103 4.80 -2.91 4.48
CA ALA A 103 3.86 -1.78 4.41
C ALA A 103 3.80 -1.14 3.01
N ASN A 104 4.90 -1.22 2.26
CA ASN A 104 5.00 -0.74 0.89
C ASN A 104 5.71 -1.75 -0.01
N PRO A 105 4.97 -2.71 -0.60
CA PRO A 105 5.59 -3.74 -1.42
C PRO A 105 6.00 -3.25 -2.82
N LEU A 106 5.63 -2.02 -3.22
CA LEU A 106 6.04 -1.43 -4.50
C LEU A 106 7.42 -0.78 -4.44
N ASP A 107 8.02 -0.70 -3.25
CA ASP A 107 9.37 -0.20 -3.10
C ASP A 107 10.38 -1.31 -3.40
N LEU A 108 10.91 -1.26 -4.63
CA LEU A 108 11.93 -2.19 -5.09
C LEU A 108 13.22 -2.08 -4.29
N GLN A 109 13.59 -0.87 -3.85
CA GLN A 109 14.82 -0.66 -3.08
C GLN A 109 14.78 -1.41 -1.74
N THR A 110 13.64 -1.34 -1.07
CA THR A 110 13.40 -2.08 0.17
C THR A 110 13.40 -3.59 -0.08
N THR A 111 12.77 -4.05 -1.16
CA THR A 111 12.72 -5.48 -1.50
C THR A 111 14.11 -6.05 -1.81
N ASP A 112 14.92 -5.32 -2.58
CA ASP A 112 16.28 -5.72 -2.95
C ASP A 112 17.22 -5.69 -1.74
N ALA A 113 17.12 -4.65 -0.89
CA ALA A 113 17.90 -4.56 0.34
C ALA A 113 17.63 -5.73 1.28
N LEU A 114 16.36 -6.10 1.47
CA LEU A 114 15.98 -7.28 2.27
C LEU A 114 16.52 -8.58 1.66
N GLY A 115 16.51 -8.69 0.33
CA GLY A 115 17.11 -9.84 -0.37
C GLY A 115 18.61 -9.94 -0.13
N PHE A 116 19.32 -8.81 -0.14
CA PHE A 116 20.76 -8.76 0.13
C PHE A 116 21.08 -9.11 1.60
N ILE A 117 20.33 -8.56 2.55
CA ILE A 117 20.52 -8.81 3.99
C ILE A 117 20.28 -10.28 4.32
N THR A 118 19.21 -10.87 3.76
CA THR A 118 18.79 -12.23 4.11
C THR A 118 19.41 -13.31 3.22
N GLY A 119 20.02 -12.93 2.09
CA GLY A 119 20.58 -13.87 1.11
C GLY A 119 19.53 -14.74 0.38
N MET A 120 18.24 -14.37 0.47
CA MET A 120 17.11 -15.15 -0.06
C MET A 120 16.30 -14.35 -1.08
N ARG A 121 15.48 -15.06 -1.86
CA ARG A 121 14.53 -14.42 -2.77
C ARG A 121 13.32 -13.93 -1.99
N ILE A 122 13.11 -12.61 -1.95
CA ILE A 122 11.98 -12.02 -1.24
C ILE A 122 10.68 -12.24 -2.03
N VAL A 123 9.64 -12.65 -1.31
CA VAL A 123 8.26 -12.73 -1.80
C VAL A 123 7.45 -11.72 -1.01
N PRO A 124 7.13 -10.54 -1.57
CA PRO A 124 6.45 -9.49 -0.84
C PRO A 124 4.97 -9.82 -0.64
N TYR A 125 4.50 -9.68 0.60
CA TYR A 125 3.11 -9.71 0.99
C TYR A 125 2.71 -8.32 1.46
N VAL A 126 1.56 -7.83 0.99
CA VAL A 126 1.07 -6.51 1.41
C VAL A 126 0.37 -6.62 2.76
N VAL A 127 0.61 -5.65 3.63
CA VAL A 127 -0.05 -5.57 4.93
C VAL A 127 -0.42 -4.13 5.27
N PRO A 128 -1.57 -3.88 5.91
CA PRO A 128 -1.86 -2.59 6.52
C PRO A 128 -0.79 -2.21 7.56
N GLU A 129 -0.36 -0.95 7.55
CA GLU A 129 0.69 -0.45 8.44
C GLU A 129 0.36 -0.67 9.93
N LEU A 130 -0.90 -0.48 10.35
CA LEU A 130 -1.34 -0.76 11.72
C LEU A 130 -1.05 -2.21 12.15
N ARG A 131 -1.33 -3.19 11.28
CA ARG A 131 -1.10 -4.61 11.56
C ARG A 131 0.39 -4.91 11.60
N LEU A 132 1.15 -4.38 10.65
CA LEU A 132 2.60 -4.55 10.65
C LEU A 132 3.24 -4.05 11.95
N PHE A 133 2.94 -2.82 12.36
CA PHE A 133 3.53 -2.25 13.57
C PHE A 133 3.06 -2.97 14.84
N HIS A 134 1.83 -3.50 14.87
CA HIS A 134 1.37 -4.34 15.97
C HIS A 134 2.25 -5.59 16.16
N TYR A 135 2.62 -6.28 15.09
CA TYR A 135 3.49 -7.45 15.20
C TYR A 135 4.97 -7.10 15.38
N LEU A 136 5.42 -5.97 14.84
CA LEU A 136 6.76 -5.44 15.12
C LEU A 136 6.92 -5.09 16.61
N SER A 137 5.93 -4.47 17.24
CA SER A 137 5.99 -4.18 18.67
C SER A 137 5.98 -5.46 19.51
N LEU A 138 5.15 -6.45 19.16
CA LEU A 138 5.06 -7.71 19.91
C LEU A 138 6.32 -8.58 19.83
N ARG A 139 7.05 -8.56 18.71
CA ARG A 139 8.19 -9.48 18.48
C ARG A 139 9.55 -8.80 18.55
N TYR A 140 9.63 -7.52 18.23
CA TYR A 140 10.87 -6.75 18.16
C TYR A 140 10.90 -5.55 19.11
N ASP A 141 9.84 -5.31 19.89
CA ASP A 141 9.72 -4.15 20.80
C ASP A 141 9.86 -2.80 20.08
N ILE A 142 9.43 -2.74 18.81
CA ILE A 142 9.48 -1.54 17.98
C ILE A 142 8.16 -0.78 18.08
N ASP A 143 8.24 0.46 18.56
CA ASP A 143 7.09 1.37 18.59
C ASP A 143 6.81 2.00 17.23
N ARG A 144 5.54 2.33 17.01
CA ARG A 144 5.12 3.02 15.79
C ARG A 144 5.63 4.47 15.81
N PRO A 145 6.30 4.95 14.74
CA PRO A 145 6.87 6.30 14.71
C PRO A 145 5.82 7.42 14.62
N THR A 146 4.56 7.08 14.34
CA THR A 146 3.47 8.05 14.20
C THR A 146 2.62 8.09 15.45
N ARG A 147 2.22 9.31 15.87
CA ARG A 147 1.32 9.48 17.00
C ARG A 147 -0.01 8.75 16.73
N PRO A 148 -0.44 7.81 17.60
CA PRO A 148 -1.73 7.18 17.49
C PRO A 148 -2.82 8.23 17.68
N LEU A 149 -3.85 8.21 16.83
CA LEU A 149 -5.10 8.88 17.16
C LEU A 149 -5.69 8.14 18.35
N LYS A 150 -5.91 8.85 19.47
CA LYS A 150 -6.81 8.30 20.49
C LYS A 150 -8.17 8.16 19.81
N PRO A 151 -8.78 6.97 19.78
CA PRO A 151 -10.13 6.85 19.26
C PRO A 151 -11.01 7.73 20.16
N ALA A 152 -11.55 8.81 19.60
CA ALA A 152 -12.51 9.67 20.29
C ALA A 152 -13.87 8.97 20.45
N ILE A 153 -14.03 7.78 19.85
CA ILE A 153 -15.26 7.04 19.77
C ILE A 153 -14.96 5.60 20.26
N PRO A 154 -15.61 5.10 21.32
CA PRO A 154 -15.50 3.69 21.67
C PRO A 154 -16.08 2.86 20.50
N LEU A 155 -15.23 2.07 19.83
CA LEU A 155 -15.71 1.14 18.81
C LEU A 155 -16.74 0.21 19.48
N PRO A 156 -17.93 0.01 18.88
CA PRO A 156 -18.82 -1.03 19.35
C PRO A 156 -18.07 -2.35 19.20
N ALA A 157 -17.80 -3.02 20.33
CA ALA A 157 -17.21 -4.34 20.35
C ALA A 157 -17.99 -5.20 19.35
N ARG A 158 -17.32 -5.64 18.27
CA ARG A 158 -17.91 -6.58 17.31
C ARG A 158 -18.46 -7.73 18.14
N ARG A 159 -19.78 -7.86 18.19
CA ARG A 159 -20.45 -9.05 18.69
C ARG A 159 -19.89 -10.19 17.86
N SER A 160 -19.00 -10.97 18.44
CA SER A 160 -18.68 -12.29 17.95
C SER A 160 -20.03 -12.99 17.80
N VAL A 161 -20.42 -13.26 16.57
CA VAL A 161 -21.52 -14.17 16.32
C VAL A 161 -20.95 -15.54 16.66
N SER A 162 -21.05 -15.90 17.95
CA SER A 162 -20.84 -17.27 18.38
C SER A 162 -21.84 -18.13 17.61
N MET A 163 -21.36 -19.01 16.75
CA MET A 163 -22.14 -20.14 16.25
C MET A 163 -22.44 -21.06 17.44
N ALA A 164 -23.47 -20.71 18.21
CA ALA A 164 -24.04 -21.55 19.24
C ALA A 164 -25.49 -21.83 18.87
N ALA A 165 -25.74 -23.10 18.57
CA ALA A 165 -27.04 -23.77 18.58
C ALA A 165 -28.16 -23.13 17.73
N VAL A 166 -28.34 -23.67 16.53
CA VAL A 166 -29.65 -23.69 15.86
C VAL A 166 -30.63 -24.43 16.79
N ALA A 167 -31.43 -23.68 17.55
CA ALA A 167 -32.62 -24.21 18.17
C ALA A 167 -33.66 -24.50 17.06
N PRO A 168 -34.34 -25.66 17.05
CA PRO A 168 -35.41 -25.89 16.10
C PRO A 168 -36.58 -24.96 16.44
N VAL A 169 -36.88 -24.02 15.55
CA VAL A 169 -38.10 -23.22 15.61
C VAL A 169 -39.28 -24.16 15.41
N SER A 170 -40.04 -24.36 16.48
CA SER A 170 -41.32 -25.06 16.49
C SER A 170 -42.28 -24.39 15.51
N MET A 171 -42.80 -25.17 14.55
CA MET A 171 -43.85 -24.74 13.64
C MET A 171 -45.12 -24.38 14.42
N ALA A 172 -45.63 -23.16 14.24
CA ALA A 172 -47.04 -22.85 14.42
C ALA A 172 -47.44 -21.61 13.61
N ALA A 173 -48.41 -21.84 12.71
CA ALA A 173 -49.27 -20.90 11.97
C ALA A 173 -48.65 -20.07 10.81
N PRO A 174 -49.24 -20.14 9.59
CA PRO A 174 -48.84 -19.29 8.48
C PRO A 174 -49.42 -17.88 8.69
N VAL A 175 -48.56 -16.89 8.84
CA VAL A 175 -48.95 -15.49 8.64
C VAL A 175 -49.10 -15.29 7.14
N VAL A 176 -50.35 -15.15 6.70
CA VAL A 176 -50.71 -14.69 5.36
C VAL A 176 -50.17 -13.26 5.20
N VAL A 177 -49.08 -13.12 4.46
CA VAL A 177 -48.60 -11.82 3.97
C VAL A 177 -49.34 -11.55 2.66
N PRO A 178 -50.18 -10.50 2.55
CA PRO A 178 -50.78 -10.14 1.28
C PRO A 178 -49.68 -9.73 0.27
N PRO A 179 -49.80 -10.08 -1.01
CA PRO A 179 -48.79 -9.76 -2.01
C PRO A 179 -48.65 -8.24 -2.17
N PRO A 180 -47.44 -7.72 -2.46
CA PRO A 180 -47.25 -6.30 -2.74
C PRO A 180 -48.01 -5.92 -4.01
N ALA A 181 -48.74 -4.80 -3.95
CA ALA A 181 -49.43 -4.23 -5.09
C ALA A 181 -48.42 -3.89 -6.20
N MET A 182 -48.68 -4.45 -7.38
CA MET A 182 -47.99 -4.17 -8.63
C MET A 182 -48.15 -2.67 -8.98
N PRO A 183 -47.10 -1.93 -9.35
CA PRO A 183 -47.27 -0.58 -9.88
C PRO A 183 -48.03 -0.68 -11.23
N PRO A 184 -48.92 0.29 -11.53
CA PRO A 184 -49.66 0.28 -12.79
C PRO A 184 -48.71 0.38 -14.00
N PRO A 185 -49.04 -0.22 -15.15
CA PRO A 185 -48.24 -0.09 -16.36
C PRO A 185 -48.20 1.38 -16.81
N PRO A 186 -47.07 1.88 -17.34
CA PRO A 186 -47.04 3.19 -17.97
C PRO A 186 -47.98 3.20 -19.20
N ALA A 187 -48.73 4.30 -19.34
CA ALA A 187 -49.67 4.52 -20.43
C ALA A 187 -48.97 4.48 -21.81
N PRO A 188 -49.66 4.01 -22.86
CA PRO A 188 -49.09 3.99 -24.21
C PRO A 188 -49.02 5.39 -24.83
N VAL A 189 -47.82 5.71 -25.32
CA VAL A 189 -47.45 6.58 -26.45
C VAL A 189 -48.20 7.91 -26.64
N ARG A 190 -47.42 9.00 -26.58
CA ARG A 190 -47.59 10.09 -27.54
C ARG A 190 -46.26 10.25 -28.27
N ALA A 191 -46.28 10.00 -29.59
CA ALA A 191 -45.15 10.22 -30.46
C ALA A 191 -44.70 11.69 -30.37
N GLU A 192 -43.47 11.91 -29.95
CA GLU A 192 -42.81 13.20 -30.16
C GLU A 192 -42.48 13.34 -31.66
N PRO A 193 -42.68 14.52 -32.23
CA PRO A 193 -42.39 14.77 -33.64
C PRO A 193 -40.88 14.71 -33.88
N GLU A 194 -40.50 14.01 -34.96
CA GLU A 194 -39.14 14.02 -35.49
C GLU A 194 -38.68 15.46 -35.70
N VAL A 195 -37.77 15.92 -34.84
CA VAL A 195 -37.03 17.14 -35.11
C VAL A 195 -35.96 16.75 -36.11
N ALA A 196 -36.20 17.19 -37.35
CA ALA A 196 -35.31 17.09 -38.48
C ALA A 196 -33.84 17.31 -38.07
N GLY A 197 -33.08 16.21 -38.10
CA GLY A 197 -31.63 16.24 -38.12
C GLY A 197 -31.18 16.96 -39.38
N MET A 198 -30.92 18.25 -39.23
CA MET A 198 -30.26 19.08 -40.23
C MET A 198 -28.77 18.76 -40.19
N PHE A 199 -28.36 17.58 -40.67
CA PHE A 199 -26.97 17.32 -41.07
C PHE A 199 -26.92 16.16 -42.07
N GLY A 200 -26.16 16.35 -43.13
CA GLY A 200 -26.21 15.61 -44.39
C GLY A 200 -26.09 14.09 -44.23
N GLY A 201 -26.94 13.39 -44.99
CA GLY A 201 -26.99 11.94 -45.02
C GLY A 201 -25.69 11.32 -45.54
N LEU A 202 -25.25 10.28 -44.83
CA LEU A 202 -24.37 9.23 -45.32
C LEU A 202 -24.90 7.92 -44.74
N ALA A 203 -25.20 6.96 -45.61
CA ALA A 203 -25.63 5.62 -45.21
C ALA A 203 -24.44 4.85 -44.60
N PRO A 204 -24.68 3.91 -43.66
CA PRO A 204 -23.61 3.10 -43.08
C PRO A 204 -22.98 2.22 -44.18
N GLY A 205 -21.69 2.46 -44.46
CA GLY A 205 -20.91 1.69 -45.45
C GLY A 205 -20.19 2.50 -46.53
N GLN A 206 -20.29 3.83 -46.53
CA GLN A 206 -19.45 4.69 -47.38
C GLN A 206 -18.29 5.27 -46.57
N PHE A 207 -17.07 4.80 -46.88
CA PHE A 207 -15.83 5.47 -46.49
C PHE A 207 -15.47 6.50 -47.55
N LEU A 208 -15.17 7.73 -47.13
CA LEU A 208 -14.53 8.72 -48.00
C LEU A 208 -13.12 8.23 -48.31
N SER A 209 -12.85 7.97 -49.59
CA SER A 209 -11.51 7.89 -50.14
C SER A 209 -10.88 9.28 -50.09
N ASP A 210 -9.89 9.45 -49.20
CA ASP A 210 -9.02 10.61 -49.16
C ASP A 210 -7.90 10.39 -50.18
N ASP A 211 -7.88 11.25 -51.18
CA ASP A 211 -6.90 11.32 -52.26
C ASP A 211 -5.82 12.31 -51.78
N SER A 212 -4.60 11.84 -51.57
CA SER A 212 -3.43 12.71 -51.43
C SER A 212 -2.21 11.98 -51.99
N GLU A 213 -1.85 12.41 -53.19
CA GLU A 213 -0.65 12.05 -53.94
C GLU A 213 0.61 12.46 -53.16
N GLU A 214 1.53 11.52 -52.92
CA GLU A 214 2.96 11.85 -52.76
C GLU A 214 3.82 10.79 -53.47
N GLN A 215 4.20 11.16 -54.69
CA GLN A 215 5.47 10.90 -55.40
C GLN A 215 6.21 9.57 -55.16
N GLU A 216 6.20 8.73 -56.21
CA GLU A 216 7.17 7.63 -56.41
C GLU A 216 8.58 8.17 -56.66
N ALA A 217 9.57 7.58 -55.98
CA ALA A 217 10.95 7.53 -56.43
C ALA A 217 11.53 6.15 -56.11
N ASP A 218 11.59 5.33 -57.16
CA ASP A 218 12.40 4.12 -57.28
C ASP A 218 13.86 4.36 -56.88
N ALA A 219 14.44 3.40 -56.15
CA ALA A 219 15.80 2.90 -56.39
C ALA A 219 16.12 1.67 -55.51
N ASP A 220 16.14 0.51 -56.15
CA ASP A 220 17.10 -0.57 -56.02
C ASP A 220 17.64 -0.98 -54.63
N LEU A 221 17.11 -2.10 -54.16
CA LEU A 221 17.75 -2.98 -53.18
C LEU A 221 18.95 -3.68 -53.83
N ALA A 222 20.15 -3.18 -53.52
CA ALA A 222 21.41 -3.90 -53.74
C ALA A 222 22.10 -4.19 -52.41
N ASP A 223 22.41 -5.48 -52.28
CA ASP A 223 23.35 -6.14 -51.38
C ASP A 223 24.55 -5.27 -50.96
N ALA A 224 24.73 -5.05 -49.65
CA ALA A 224 25.98 -4.53 -49.11
C ALA A 224 26.19 -4.97 -47.64
N ALA A 225 27.04 -6.00 -47.53
CA ALA A 225 28.01 -6.26 -46.46
C ALA A 225 28.03 -5.31 -45.25
N ILE A 226 27.80 -5.88 -44.08
CA ILE A 226 28.16 -5.30 -42.78
C ILE A 226 29.68 -5.37 -42.66
N VAL A 227 30.35 -4.29 -43.05
CA VAL A 227 31.75 -4.00 -42.72
C VAL A 227 31.78 -3.27 -41.39
N GLY A 228 32.75 -3.67 -40.55
CA GLY A 228 32.82 -3.34 -39.14
C GLY A 228 32.95 -1.85 -38.83
N GLU A 229 32.25 -1.45 -37.76
CA GLU A 229 32.67 -0.32 -36.95
C GLU A 229 33.36 -0.84 -35.69
N GLU A 230 34.63 -0.48 -35.59
CA GLU A 230 35.52 -0.73 -34.48
C GLU A 230 34.97 -0.08 -33.21
N LEU A 231 34.96 -0.87 -32.12
CA LEU A 231 34.84 -0.37 -30.77
C LEU A 231 35.99 0.61 -30.48
N PRO A 232 35.76 1.77 -29.85
CA PRO A 232 36.87 2.60 -29.40
C PRO A 232 37.69 1.85 -28.33
N ASP A 233 38.99 1.74 -28.58
CA ASP A 233 39.99 1.16 -27.68
C ASP A 233 39.91 1.79 -26.29
N ILE A 234 39.50 0.99 -25.31
CA ILE A 234 39.67 1.32 -23.90
C ILE A 234 41.15 1.07 -23.56
N VAL A 235 41.96 2.12 -23.71
CA VAL A 235 43.36 2.11 -23.26
C VAL A 235 43.38 1.99 -21.74
N MET A 236 43.84 0.83 -21.27
CA MET A 236 44.21 0.57 -19.88
C MET A 236 45.44 1.40 -19.49
N GLY A 237 45.27 2.27 -18.49
CA GLY A 237 46.37 2.66 -17.60
C GLY A 237 46.72 4.15 -17.56
N GLU A 238 45.97 4.93 -16.79
CA GLU A 238 46.52 6.03 -15.98
C GLU A 238 45.75 6.09 -14.64
N PRO A 239 46.44 6.16 -13.48
CA PRO A 239 45.77 6.32 -12.20
C PRO A 239 45.21 7.75 -12.10
N VAL A 240 43.88 7.87 -12.15
CA VAL A 240 43.20 9.14 -11.88
C VAL A 240 43.48 9.54 -10.43
N ARG A 241 44.26 10.62 -10.29
CA ARG A 241 44.62 11.25 -9.01
C ARG A 241 43.34 11.72 -8.32
N ALA A 242 43.07 11.17 -7.13
CA ALA A 242 41.94 11.60 -6.29
C ALA A 242 42.06 13.10 -5.93
N PRO A 243 40.95 13.85 -5.89
CA PRO A 243 40.95 15.21 -5.37
C PRO A 243 41.31 15.21 -3.87
N PRO A 244 42.01 16.25 -3.35
CA PRO A 244 42.40 16.29 -1.95
C PRO A 244 41.16 16.37 -1.06
N VAL A 245 41.12 15.48 -0.07
CA VAL A 245 40.14 15.49 1.02
C VAL A 245 40.36 16.77 1.82
N ILE A 246 39.37 17.68 1.79
CA ILE A 246 39.33 18.82 2.70
C ILE A 246 38.93 18.26 4.06
N GLU A 247 39.90 18.21 4.97
CA GLU A 247 39.74 17.86 6.37
C GLU A 247 38.86 18.91 7.06
N MET A 248 37.55 18.63 7.12
CA MET A 248 36.63 19.40 7.95
C MET A 248 37.00 19.16 9.42
N ALA A 249 37.43 20.24 10.06
CA ALA A 249 37.76 20.32 11.47
C ALA A 249 36.68 19.66 12.34
N ARG A 250 37.11 18.72 13.18
CA ARG A 250 36.32 18.18 14.28
C ARG A 250 35.96 19.33 15.23
N PRO A 251 34.68 19.51 15.61
CA PRO A 251 34.35 20.42 16.69
C PRO A 251 34.93 19.86 18.01
N ALA A 252 35.70 20.71 18.68
CA ALA A 252 36.31 20.43 19.98
C ALA A 252 35.26 19.95 21.00
N GLY A 253 35.69 18.97 21.80
CA GLY A 253 34.87 18.31 22.82
C GLY A 253 34.21 19.26 23.82
N SER A 254 33.00 18.90 24.22
CA SER A 254 32.34 19.45 25.39
C SER A 254 33.16 19.15 26.65
N PRO A 255 33.27 20.09 27.60
CA PRO A 255 33.99 19.84 28.86
C PRO A 255 33.26 18.79 29.71
N PRO A 256 33.99 18.01 30.53
CA PRO A 256 33.38 16.98 31.38
C PRO A 256 32.52 17.63 32.46
N ALA A 257 31.31 17.08 32.64
CA ALA A 257 30.39 17.43 33.72
C ALA A 257 31.04 17.17 35.09
N ALA A 258 30.98 18.16 35.97
CA ALA A 258 31.43 18.07 37.35
C ALA A 258 30.66 16.97 38.11
N PRO A 259 31.30 16.25 39.05
CA PRO A 259 30.61 15.26 39.88
C PRO A 259 29.61 15.94 40.82
N PRO A 260 28.50 15.26 41.18
CA PRO A 260 27.52 15.82 42.09
C PRO A 260 28.13 16.02 43.47
N ARG A 261 28.04 17.25 44.01
CA ARG A 261 28.31 17.52 45.43
C ARG A 261 27.28 16.79 46.27
N LEU A 262 27.71 15.75 46.99
CA LEU A 262 26.96 15.21 48.11
C LEU A 262 26.70 16.35 49.10
N THR A 263 25.45 16.79 49.18
CA THR A 263 25.03 17.68 50.26
C THR A 263 24.88 16.79 51.48
N ALA A 264 25.80 16.95 52.43
CA ALA A 264 25.71 16.32 53.74
C ALA A 264 24.40 16.77 54.41
N GLN A 265 23.55 15.81 54.73
CA GLN A 265 22.38 15.97 55.58
C GLN A 265 22.86 16.29 57.01
N PRO A 266 22.36 17.33 57.68
CA PRO A 266 22.77 17.60 59.07
C PRO A 266 22.18 16.54 60.01
N PRO A 267 22.88 16.17 61.09
CA PRO A 267 22.37 15.24 62.08
C PRO A 267 21.40 15.97 63.03
N GLY A 268 20.12 15.64 62.98
CA GLY A 268 19.21 15.75 64.13
C GLY A 268 18.93 14.34 64.60
N MET A 269 19.55 13.83 65.68
CA MET A 269 19.15 14.02 67.08
C MET A 269 17.65 13.85 67.32
N VAL A 270 17.33 12.64 67.83
CA VAL A 270 16.31 12.23 68.81
C VAL A 270 14.92 12.85 68.74
#